data_AF-A0A812JWY8-F1
#
_entry.id   AF-A0A812JWY8-F1
#
_cell.length_a   1.000
_cell.length_b   1.000
_cell.length_c   1.000
_cell.angle_alpha   90.00
_cell.angle_beta   90.00
_cell.angle_gamma   90.00
#
_symmetry.space_group_name_H-M   'P 1'
#
loop_
_entity.id
_entity.type
_entity.pdbx_description
1 polymer ?
#
loop_
_entity_poly.entity_id
_entity_poly.type
_entity_poly.pdbx_seq_one_letter_code
_entity_poly.pdbx_strand_id
1 'polypeptide(L)'
;MEEWHDRAVRCALYFDEVQAGNILAPLPSKKAGFFYLGFPDFGVAWRNSPRAWVTLGMLPYLDHQNVPGGYTAYLHLLLEELDLARNAFPVARGIKISLFLAMYIADHDAQKIVFDNTGSAGLAPCLFCANICKLDADLAGRDADGLLRDITEDNVRRFVRKQDEDWFKLVDDLHRDVCSMRLTKKAVKQRSQCLGINYRPDSGHLFQARYRHLLPPSYCFNDYLHAYFQGGCAAVETTRLVERVLSRTLLNLEDVAEMARMNWKAARHVTSAGPQGRADFFHERRFRSCYVGSGGEQIQMMPLLLFTLCRLLLPRGELQQELECYSLLVQITHCYRWLHHTEKISNTSRLQLLATESAHQRKALLVYGKARHRDFTAEIGDRMDAFAKQGLASESPAKTMLTASRDFPAGSSVKAAAQAVAFDMLACYSTWQRSGRLQIHTATVLREFLQPRWWME
;
A
#
# COMPACT_ATOMS: atom_id res chain seq x y z
N MET A 1 -16.85 26.24 -16.95
CA MET A 1 -18.06 25.81 -16.23
C MET A 1 -19.03 25.04 -17.14
N GLU A 2 -19.21 25.44 -18.40
CA GLU A 2 -20.01 24.70 -19.40
C GLU A 2 -19.58 23.23 -19.60
N GLU A 3 -18.32 22.89 -19.34
CA GLU A 3 -17.79 21.55 -19.60
C GLU A 3 -18.32 20.43 -18.69
N TRP A 4 -19.06 20.75 -17.61
CA TRP A 4 -19.42 19.80 -16.55
C TRP A 4 -20.90 19.41 -16.48
N HIS A 5 -21.73 19.86 -17.44
CA HIS A 5 -23.14 19.46 -17.48
C HIS A 5 -23.27 17.96 -17.77
N ASP A 6 -23.99 17.24 -16.89
CA ASP A 6 -24.32 15.82 -17.00
C ASP A 6 -23.12 14.87 -17.18
N ARG A 7 -21.98 15.18 -16.53
CA ARG A 7 -20.81 14.29 -16.55
C ARG A 7 -20.91 13.17 -15.51
N ALA A 8 -20.56 11.97 -15.94
CA ALA A 8 -20.24 10.85 -15.07
C ALA A 8 -18.81 11.02 -14.53
N VAL A 9 -18.65 11.02 -13.22
CA VAL A 9 -17.36 11.20 -12.53
C VAL A 9 -16.92 9.89 -11.89
N ARG A 10 -15.68 9.48 -12.16
CA ARG A 10 -15.09 8.34 -11.46
C ARG A 10 -14.82 8.69 -10.02
N CYS A 11 -15.14 7.76 -9.13
CA CYS A 11 -14.70 7.83 -7.74
C CYS A 11 -13.85 6.61 -7.37
N ALA A 12 -12.91 6.85 -6.47
CA ALA A 12 -12.07 5.86 -5.83
C ALA A 12 -12.49 5.78 -4.37
N LEU A 13 -12.93 4.62 -3.90
CA LEU A 13 -13.13 4.38 -2.48
C LEU A 13 -11.79 3.95 -1.87
N TYR A 14 -11.42 4.52 -0.73
CA TYR A 14 -10.24 4.10 0.03
C TYR A 14 -10.67 3.74 1.44
N PHE A 15 -10.19 2.61 1.96
CA PHE A 15 -10.40 2.20 3.34
C PHE A 15 -9.05 1.99 4.01
N ASP A 16 -8.89 2.56 5.19
CA ASP A 16 -7.67 2.48 5.99
C ASP A 16 -8.03 2.29 7.47
N GLU A 17 -7.20 1.53 8.18
CA GLU A 17 -7.34 1.33 9.61
C GLU A 17 -6.28 2.14 10.35
N VAL A 18 -6.73 3.30 10.83
CA VAL A 18 -5.85 4.32 11.38
C VAL A 18 -5.72 4.14 12.88
N GLN A 19 -4.48 4.12 13.36
CA GLN A 19 -4.14 4.20 14.79
C GLN A 19 -3.76 5.63 15.15
N ALA A 20 -4.54 6.26 16.03
CA ALA A 20 -4.20 7.59 16.55
C ALA A 20 -3.20 7.50 17.71
N GLY A 21 -2.39 8.55 17.87
CA GLY A 21 -1.48 8.76 19.00
C GLY A 21 -0.09 8.15 18.82
N ASN A 22 0.53 7.80 19.95
CA ASN A 22 1.87 7.24 19.97
C ASN A 22 1.85 5.86 19.33
N ILE A 23 2.15 5.90 18.08
CA ILE A 23 2.77 4.86 17.36
C ILE A 23 4.27 5.01 17.76
N LEU A 24 4.58 4.23 18.82
CA LEU A 24 5.59 3.47 19.60
C LEU A 24 4.67 2.80 20.66
N ALA A 25 3.31 2.84 20.59
CA ALA A 25 2.41 2.39 21.65
C ALA A 25 0.92 2.38 21.24
N PRO A 26 0.49 1.45 20.37
CA PRO A 26 -0.85 1.49 19.80
C PRO A 26 -1.87 1.19 20.91
N LEU A 27 -2.82 2.10 21.13
CA LEU A 27 -3.95 1.88 22.03
C LEU A 27 -5.15 1.45 21.18
N PRO A 28 -5.71 0.24 21.35
CA PRO A 28 -6.85 -0.23 20.54
C PRO A 28 -8.06 0.71 20.59
N SER A 29 -8.26 1.44 21.69
CA SER A 29 -9.32 2.43 21.83
C SER A 29 -9.17 3.67 20.94
N LYS A 30 -7.98 3.89 20.36
CA LYS A 30 -7.69 4.97 19.41
C LYS A 30 -7.58 4.47 17.96
N LYS A 31 -7.94 3.22 17.73
CA LYS A 31 -7.99 2.61 16.41
C LYS A 31 -9.36 2.87 15.79
N ALA A 32 -9.39 3.23 14.52
CA ALA A 32 -10.63 3.48 13.78
C ALA A 32 -10.43 3.13 12.30
N GLY A 33 -11.46 2.55 11.69
CA GLY A 33 -11.52 2.40 10.24
C GLY A 33 -12.09 3.67 9.63
N PHE A 34 -11.43 4.19 8.60
CA PHE A 34 -11.86 5.37 7.85
C PHE A 34 -12.15 5.01 6.42
N PHE A 35 -13.28 5.52 5.93
CA PHE A 35 -13.67 5.41 4.53
C PHE A 35 -13.54 6.77 3.87
N TYR A 36 -12.83 6.81 2.75
CA TYR A 36 -12.55 8.02 1.99
C TYR A 36 -13.03 7.86 0.54
N LEU A 37 -13.39 8.99 -0.07
CA LEU A 37 -13.72 9.08 -1.48
C LEU A 37 -12.75 10.03 -2.18
N GLY A 38 -12.10 9.55 -3.24
CA GLY A 38 -11.22 10.32 -4.10
C GLY A 38 -11.81 10.46 -5.51
N PHE A 39 -11.37 11.50 -6.24
CA PHE A 39 -11.80 11.78 -7.60
C PHE A 39 -10.58 11.78 -8.54
N PRO A 40 -10.21 10.63 -9.14
CA PRO A 40 -9.00 10.52 -9.95
C PRO A 40 -8.98 11.45 -11.17
N ASP A 41 -10.15 11.88 -11.65
CA ASP A 41 -10.30 12.72 -12.85
C ASP A 41 -10.04 14.21 -12.60
N PHE A 42 -9.91 14.66 -11.35
CA PHE A 42 -9.82 16.10 -11.02
C PHE A 42 -8.42 16.72 -11.21
N GLY A 43 -7.55 16.07 -12.00
CA GLY A 43 -6.22 16.57 -12.36
C GLY A 43 -5.17 16.41 -11.25
N VAL A 44 -3.91 16.73 -11.57
CA VAL A 44 -2.76 16.53 -10.65
C VAL A 44 -2.81 17.47 -9.44
N ALA A 45 -3.25 18.72 -9.63
CA ALA A 45 -3.33 19.68 -8.52
C ALA A 45 -4.29 19.23 -7.42
N TRP A 46 -5.44 18.67 -7.80
CA TRP A 46 -6.39 18.08 -6.85
C TRP A 46 -5.81 16.83 -6.19
N ARG A 47 -5.31 15.88 -6.99
CA ARG A 47 -4.73 14.62 -6.49
C ARG A 47 -3.60 14.82 -5.48
N ASN A 48 -2.79 15.87 -5.66
CA ASN A 48 -1.71 16.23 -4.74
C ASN A 48 -2.16 17.07 -3.54
N SER A 49 -3.41 17.53 -3.50
CA SER A 49 -3.94 18.27 -2.36
C SER A 49 -4.20 17.32 -1.19
N PRO A 50 -3.90 17.70 0.07
CA PRO A 50 -4.33 16.95 1.25
C PRO A 50 -5.85 16.76 1.34
N ARG A 51 -6.62 17.49 0.52
CA ARG A 51 -8.09 17.45 0.45
C ARG A 51 -8.62 16.53 -0.66
N ALA A 52 -7.74 15.86 -1.42
CA ALA A 52 -8.16 15.00 -2.54
C ALA A 52 -9.03 13.83 -2.09
N TRP A 53 -8.88 13.42 -0.83
CA TRP A 53 -9.61 12.35 -0.17
C TRP A 53 -10.65 12.97 0.78
N VAL A 54 -11.92 12.80 0.44
CA VAL A 54 -13.05 13.23 1.25
C VAL A 54 -13.42 12.12 2.22
N THR A 55 -13.38 12.39 3.52
CA THR A 55 -13.80 11.43 4.54
C THR A 55 -15.32 11.23 4.48
N LEU A 56 -15.74 10.02 4.13
CA LEU A 56 -17.16 9.62 4.11
C LEU A 56 -17.64 9.21 5.49
N GLY A 57 -16.76 8.58 6.27
CA GLY A 57 -17.03 8.29 7.66
C GLY A 57 -15.91 7.54 8.36
N MET A 58 -16.15 7.31 9.64
CA MET A 58 -15.22 6.69 10.58
C MET A 58 -16.02 5.74 11.46
N LEU A 59 -15.51 4.52 11.64
CA LEU A 59 -16.05 3.55 12.61
C LEU A 59 -14.93 3.22 13.59
N PRO A 60 -15.03 3.66 14.86
CA PRO A 60 -14.08 3.28 15.88
C PRO A 60 -13.95 1.80 16.06
N TYR A 61 -12.76 1.29 16.36
CA TYR A 61 -12.49 -0.14 16.48
C TYR A 61 -13.32 -0.85 17.56
N LEU A 62 -13.63 -0.21 18.67
CA LEU A 62 -14.51 -0.83 19.68
C LEU A 62 -15.95 -0.99 19.16
N ASP A 63 -16.42 -0.06 18.35
CA ASP A 63 -17.79 -0.08 17.82
C ASP A 63 -17.92 -1.12 16.71
N HIS A 64 -16.91 -1.27 15.84
CA HIS A 64 -16.95 -2.28 14.78
C HIS A 64 -17.12 -3.70 15.33
N GLN A 65 -16.56 -3.99 16.52
CA GLN A 65 -16.69 -5.31 17.16
C GLN A 65 -18.12 -5.63 17.58
N ASN A 66 -18.93 -4.58 17.81
CA ASN A 66 -20.32 -4.69 18.24
C ASN A 66 -21.31 -4.66 17.07
N VAL A 67 -20.86 -4.26 15.87
CA VAL A 67 -21.71 -4.18 14.67
C VAL A 67 -21.68 -5.54 13.96
N PRO A 68 -22.83 -6.22 13.78
CA PRO A 68 -22.90 -7.42 12.95
C PRO A 68 -22.36 -7.15 11.54
N GLY A 69 -21.28 -7.84 11.15
CA GLY A 69 -20.58 -7.60 9.87
C GLY A 69 -19.43 -6.60 9.92
N GLY A 70 -19.22 -5.89 11.04
CA GLY A 70 -18.15 -4.91 11.20
C GLY A 70 -18.10 -3.88 10.07
N TYR A 71 -16.88 -3.64 9.55
CA TYR A 71 -16.65 -2.69 8.47
C TYR A 71 -17.39 -3.03 7.17
N THR A 72 -17.69 -4.30 6.90
CA THR A 72 -18.41 -4.73 5.70
C THR A 72 -19.85 -4.24 5.68
N ALA A 73 -20.51 -4.21 6.85
CA ALA A 73 -21.87 -3.69 6.95
C ALA A 73 -21.92 -2.19 6.63
N TYR A 74 -20.92 -1.43 7.11
CA TYR A 74 -20.78 -0.02 6.80
C TYR A 74 -20.47 0.21 5.32
N LEU A 75 -19.63 -0.64 4.72
CA LEU A 75 -19.33 -0.59 3.29
C LEU A 75 -20.60 -0.77 2.45
N HIS A 76 -21.51 -1.68 2.81
CA HIS A 76 -22.76 -1.86 2.07
C HIS A 76 -23.62 -0.60 2.05
N LEU A 77 -23.70 0.13 3.18
CA LEU A 77 -24.40 1.41 3.23
C LEU A 77 -23.76 2.43 2.28
N LEU A 78 -22.42 2.50 2.24
CA LEU A 78 -21.71 3.38 1.31
C LEU A 78 -21.94 2.97 -0.15
N LEU A 79 -21.94 1.66 -0.45
CA LEU A 79 -22.20 1.16 -1.79
C LEU A 79 -23.63 1.44 -2.24
N GLU A 80 -24.61 1.37 -1.35
CA GLU A 80 -26.00 1.74 -1.65
C GLU A 80 -26.12 3.23 -2.00
N GLU A 81 -25.51 4.12 -1.21
CA GLU A 81 -25.47 5.56 -1.51
C GLU A 81 -24.74 5.86 -2.83
N LEU A 82 -23.64 5.16 -3.10
CA LEU A 82 -22.90 5.31 -4.35
C LEU A 82 -23.69 4.79 -5.56
N ASP A 83 -24.51 3.75 -5.39
CA ASP A 83 -25.40 3.24 -6.44
C ASP A 83 -26.52 4.25 -6.75
N LEU A 84 -27.11 4.87 -5.73
CA LEU A 84 -28.08 5.96 -5.92
C LEU A 84 -27.44 7.17 -6.60
N ALA A 85 -26.21 7.50 -6.24
CA ALA A 85 -25.43 8.59 -6.84
C ALA A 85 -25.01 8.32 -8.31
N ARG A 86 -25.27 7.14 -8.88
CA ARG A 86 -25.17 6.91 -10.33
C ARG A 86 -26.23 7.70 -11.09
N ASN A 87 -27.35 8.04 -10.45
CA ASN A 87 -28.31 8.97 -10.99
C ASN A 87 -27.77 10.40 -10.88
N ALA A 88 -27.94 11.21 -11.92
CA ALA A 88 -27.40 12.56 -11.94
C ALA A 88 -28.04 13.43 -10.83
N PHE A 89 -27.23 13.97 -9.92
CA PHE A 89 -27.67 14.83 -8.82
C PHE A 89 -27.03 16.23 -8.91
N PRO A 90 -27.73 17.28 -8.45
CA PRO A 90 -27.28 18.66 -8.60
C PRO A 90 -26.13 18.99 -7.63
N VAL A 91 -24.97 19.34 -8.18
CA VAL A 91 -23.83 19.88 -7.40
C VAL A 91 -23.61 21.37 -7.60
N ALA A 92 -24.05 21.97 -8.71
CA ALA A 92 -24.18 23.42 -8.82
C ALA A 92 -25.46 23.86 -9.54
N ARG A 93 -25.70 25.18 -9.59
CA ARG A 93 -26.79 25.73 -10.41
C ARG A 93 -26.52 25.36 -11.87
N GLY A 94 -27.40 24.54 -12.44
CA GLY A 94 -27.24 23.97 -13.78
C GLY A 94 -26.30 22.76 -13.86
N ILE A 95 -25.46 22.50 -12.86
CA ILE A 95 -24.48 21.40 -12.90
C ILE A 95 -25.02 20.19 -12.15
N LYS A 96 -25.24 19.11 -12.90
CA LYS A 96 -25.54 17.78 -12.36
C LYS A 96 -24.37 16.85 -12.67
N ILE A 97 -24.08 15.95 -11.74
CA ILE A 97 -23.09 14.90 -11.94
C ILE A 97 -23.66 13.57 -11.51
N SER A 98 -23.14 12.48 -12.09
CA SER A 98 -23.31 11.13 -11.58
C SER A 98 -21.96 10.60 -11.10
N LEU A 99 -21.96 9.75 -10.08
CA LEU A 99 -20.76 9.09 -9.58
C LEU A 99 -20.77 7.63 -9.99
N PHE A 100 -19.60 7.10 -10.36
CA PHE A 100 -19.43 5.67 -10.52
C PHE A 100 -18.12 5.19 -9.90
N LEU A 101 -18.23 4.15 -9.07
CA LEU A 101 -17.09 3.54 -8.39
C LEU A 101 -16.21 2.87 -9.43
N ALA A 102 -14.99 3.37 -9.56
CA ALA A 102 -14.01 2.89 -10.55
C ALA A 102 -12.92 2.04 -9.92
N MET A 103 -12.67 2.23 -8.63
CA MET A 103 -11.64 1.51 -7.89
C MET A 103 -11.91 1.54 -6.38
N TYR A 104 -11.40 0.53 -5.71
CA TYR A 104 -11.27 0.45 -4.27
C TYR A 104 -9.81 0.23 -3.92
N ILE A 105 -9.24 1.14 -3.15
CA ILE A 105 -7.85 1.09 -2.72
C ILE A 105 -7.87 0.72 -1.23
N ALA A 106 -7.01 -0.21 -0.85
CA ALA A 106 -6.83 -0.56 0.55
C ALA A 106 -5.51 -1.30 0.73
N ASP A 107 -5.01 -1.36 1.96
CA ASP A 107 -3.93 -2.27 2.32
C ASP A 107 -4.43 -3.73 2.35
N HIS A 108 -3.53 -4.69 2.53
CA HIS A 108 -3.91 -6.11 2.48
C HIS A 108 -4.88 -6.52 3.59
N ASP A 109 -4.83 -5.90 4.77
CA ASP A 109 -5.70 -6.26 5.90
C ASP A 109 -7.11 -5.70 5.71
N ALA A 110 -7.21 -4.47 5.22
CA ALA A 110 -8.44 -3.84 4.77
C ALA A 110 -9.13 -4.67 3.68
N GLN A 111 -8.37 -5.12 2.67
CA GLN A 111 -8.88 -5.98 1.61
C GLN A 111 -9.42 -7.31 2.15
N LYS A 112 -8.71 -7.94 3.09
CA LYS A 112 -9.16 -9.18 3.75
C LYS A 112 -10.49 -8.98 4.45
N ILE A 113 -10.66 -7.87 5.14
CA ILE A 113 -11.91 -7.57 5.85
C ILE A 113 -13.05 -7.37 4.85
N VAL A 114 -12.85 -6.52 3.85
CA VAL A 114 -13.91 -6.17 2.90
C VAL A 114 -14.34 -7.34 2.02
N PHE A 115 -13.40 -8.14 1.53
CA PHE A 115 -13.72 -9.30 0.67
C PHE A 115 -13.85 -10.62 1.44
N ASP A 116 -13.85 -10.58 2.78
CA ASP A 116 -13.85 -11.76 3.66
C ASP A 116 -12.74 -12.77 3.31
N ASN A 117 -11.65 -12.30 2.70
CA ASN A 117 -10.53 -13.13 2.33
C ASN A 117 -9.73 -13.55 3.58
N THR A 118 -9.36 -14.83 3.67
CA THR A 118 -8.62 -15.36 4.83
C THR A 118 -7.17 -14.84 4.90
N GLY A 119 -6.63 -14.32 3.79
CA GLY A 119 -5.24 -13.92 3.63
C GLY A 119 -4.28 -15.07 3.93
N SER A 120 -3.17 -14.76 4.58
CA SER A 120 -2.11 -15.72 4.99
C SER A 120 -2.58 -16.90 5.85
N ALA A 121 -3.77 -16.82 6.46
CA ALA A 121 -4.32 -17.90 7.27
C ALA A 121 -4.95 -19.03 6.42
N GLY A 122 -5.39 -18.74 5.19
CA GLY A 122 -5.97 -19.72 4.27
C GLY A 122 -4.94 -20.37 3.35
N LEU A 123 -5.37 -21.40 2.61
CA LEU A 123 -4.52 -22.06 1.60
C LEU A 123 -4.42 -21.27 0.30
N ALA A 124 -5.41 -20.43 0.00
CA ALA A 124 -5.44 -19.49 -1.14
C ALA A 124 -5.38 -18.04 -0.60
N PRO A 125 -4.19 -17.51 -0.28
CA PRO A 125 -4.05 -16.24 0.42
C PRO A 125 -4.21 -15.01 -0.47
N CYS A 126 -4.06 -15.13 -1.79
CA CYS A 126 -4.10 -14.00 -2.71
C CYS A 126 -5.54 -13.73 -3.16
N LEU A 127 -5.99 -12.46 -3.06
CA LEU A 127 -7.30 -12.04 -3.58
C LEU A 127 -7.36 -12.10 -5.13
N PHE A 128 -6.22 -11.83 -5.77
CA PHE A 128 -6.13 -11.61 -7.23
C PHE A 128 -5.73 -12.83 -8.04
N CYS A 129 -5.12 -13.83 -7.41
CA CYS A 129 -4.52 -14.96 -8.11
C CYS A 129 -5.25 -16.28 -7.78
N ALA A 130 -5.55 -17.06 -8.80
CA ALA A 130 -6.22 -18.35 -8.67
C ALA A 130 -5.24 -19.49 -8.35
N ASN A 131 -3.97 -19.36 -8.72
CA ASN A 131 -2.97 -20.42 -8.60
C ASN A 131 -1.88 -20.17 -7.54
N ILE A 132 -2.03 -19.13 -6.71
CA ILE A 132 -1.08 -18.84 -5.62
C ILE A 132 -1.60 -19.44 -4.32
N CYS A 133 -0.84 -20.38 -3.77
CA CYS A 133 -1.13 -21.06 -2.52
C CYS A 133 -0.19 -20.62 -1.38
N LYS A 134 -0.62 -20.89 -0.15
CA LYS A 134 0.14 -20.64 1.07
C LYS A 134 1.48 -21.37 1.07
N LEU A 135 2.54 -20.68 1.50
CA LEU A 135 3.84 -21.27 1.80
C LEU A 135 3.71 -22.38 2.87
N ASP A 136 4.50 -23.44 2.76
CA ASP A 136 4.49 -24.61 3.68
C ASP A 136 3.24 -25.50 3.64
N ALA A 137 2.25 -25.23 2.77
CA ALA A 137 1.14 -26.16 2.57
C ALA A 137 1.50 -27.34 1.65
N ASP A 138 2.68 -27.31 1.02
CA ASP A 138 3.18 -28.31 0.07
C ASP A 138 2.18 -28.59 -1.09
N LEU A 139 1.34 -27.61 -1.42
CA LEU A 139 0.37 -27.73 -2.51
C LEU A 139 1.05 -27.64 -3.87
N ALA A 140 1.99 -26.72 -4.06
CA ALA A 140 2.79 -26.60 -5.28
C ALA A 140 3.67 -27.83 -5.53
N GLY A 141 4.20 -28.48 -4.47
CA GLY A 141 5.02 -29.69 -4.59
C GLY A 141 4.22 -30.94 -4.96
N ARG A 142 2.91 -30.95 -4.65
CA ARG A 142 1.98 -32.04 -4.95
C ARG A 142 1.16 -31.84 -6.22
N ASP A 143 1.29 -30.68 -6.86
CA ASP A 143 0.56 -30.37 -8.08
C ASP A 143 1.25 -30.98 -9.31
N ALA A 144 0.70 -32.08 -9.80
CA ALA A 144 1.21 -32.80 -10.97
C ALA A 144 1.25 -31.94 -12.24
N ASP A 145 0.36 -30.96 -12.35
CA ASP A 145 0.27 -30.07 -13.52
C ASP A 145 1.24 -28.89 -13.43
N GLY A 146 1.84 -28.65 -12.25
CA GLY A 146 2.77 -27.54 -12.01
C GLY A 146 2.15 -26.15 -12.20
N LEU A 147 0.83 -26.04 -12.05
CA LEU A 147 0.06 -24.79 -12.16
C LEU A 147 0.14 -23.99 -10.86
N LEU A 148 0.00 -24.66 -9.71
CA LEU A 148 0.08 -24.08 -8.39
C LEU A 148 1.49 -23.59 -8.09
N ARG A 149 1.56 -22.38 -7.55
CA ARG A 149 2.78 -21.75 -7.06
C ARG A 149 2.54 -21.31 -5.64
N ASP A 150 3.57 -21.35 -4.80
CA ASP A 150 3.47 -20.72 -3.49
C ASP A 150 3.63 -19.19 -3.61
N ILE A 151 3.38 -18.50 -2.49
CA ILE A 151 3.57 -17.05 -2.37
C ILE A 151 5.01 -16.58 -2.60
N THR A 152 6.01 -17.46 -2.77
CA THR A 152 7.42 -17.04 -3.04
C THR A 152 7.76 -17.01 -4.52
N GLU A 153 6.83 -17.30 -5.43
CA GLU A 153 7.01 -17.13 -6.88
C GLU A 153 7.23 -15.66 -7.25
N ASP A 154 8.38 -15.37 -7.87
CA ASP A 154 8.81 -14.04 -8.29
C ASP A 154 8.41 -13.69 -9.73
N ASN A 155 8.06 -14.70 -10.53
CA ASN A 155 7.64 -14.49 -11.90
C ASN A 155 6.14 -14.22 -11.99
N VAL A 156 5.76 -12.94 -11.98
CA VAL A 156 4.37 -12.47 -12.17
C VAL A 156 3.71 -13.02 -13.44
N ARG A 157 4.47 -13.42 -14.47
CA ARG A 157 3.89 -14.03 -15.69
C ARG A 157 3.31 -15.42 -15.45
N ARG A 158 3.65 -16.05 -14.33
CA ARG A 158 3.10 -17.34 -13.89
C ARG A 158 1.85 -17.19 -13.03
N PHE A 159 1.47 -15.96 -12.69
CA PHE A 159 0.27 -15.70 -11.91
C PHE A 159 -0.95 -15.79 -12.83
N VAL A 160 -1.93 -16.58 -12.41
CA VAL A 160 -3.21 -16.72 -13.10
C VAL A 160 -4.20 -15.82 -12.39
N ARG A 161 -4.64 -14.76 -13.06
CA ARG A 161 -5.65 -13.84 -12.52
C ARG A 161 -6.95 -14.58 -12.26
N LYS A 162 -7.48 -14.46 -11.04
CA LYS A 162 -8.81 -14.92 -10.67
C LYS A 162 -9.85 -13.91 -11.16
N GLN A 163 -10.86 -14.36 -11.88
CA GLN A 163 -11.93 -13.49 -12.37
C GLN A 163 -13.00 -13.30 -11.29
N ASP A 164 -13.82 -12.26 -11.44
CA ASP A 164 -14.87 -11.94 -10.48
C ASP A 164 -15.94 -13.03 -10.46
N GLU A 165 -16.26 -13.59 -11.63
CA GLU A 165 -17.18 -14.71 -11.80
C GLU A 165 -16.68 -15.96 -11.06
N ASP A 166 -15.36 -16.18 -10.99
CA ASP A 166 -14.78 -17.29 -10.23
C ASP A 166 -15.00 -17.08 -8.73
N TRP A 167 -14.89 -15.83 -8.25
CA TRP A 167 -15.18 -15.48 -6.86
C TRP A 167 -16.65 -15.67 -6.54
N PHE A 168 -17.55 -15.17 -7.39
CA PHE A 168 -18.99 -15.28 -7.19
C PHE A 168 -19.45 -16.74 -7.19
N LYS A 169 -18.99 -17.53 -8.16
CA LYS A 169 -19.27 -18.97 -8.22
C LYS A 169 -18.79 -19.70 -6.96
N LEU A 170 -17.56 -19.43 -6.53
CA LEU A 170 -16.99 -20.07 -5.34
C LEU A 170 -17.83 -19.79 -4.09
N VAL A 171 -18.28 -18.54 -3.91
CA VAL A 171 -19.13 -18.12 -2.79
C VAL A 171 -20.51 -18.76 -2.89
N ASP A 172 -21.13 -18.74 -4.07
CA ASP A 172 -22.47 -19.30 -4.29
C ASP A 172 -22.48 -20.81 -4.06
N ASP A 173 -21.43 -21.51 -4.49
CA ASP A 173 -21.28 -22.95 -4.27
C ASP A 173 -21.00 -23.28 -2.80
N LEU A 174 -20.19 -22.49 -2.10
CA LEU A 174 -19.99 -22.64 -0.66
C LEU A 174 -21.32 -22.45 0.08
N HIS A 175 -22.06 -21.38 -0.22
CA HIS A 175 -23.35 -21.09 0.41
C HIS A 175 -24.39 -22.18 0.13
N ARG A 176 -24.49 -22.64 -1.12
CA ARG A 176 -25.39 -23.72 -1.52
C ARG A 176 -25.10 -25.02 -0.76
N ASP A 177 -23.84 -25.40 -0.63
CA ASP A 177 -23.43 -26.59 0.11
C ASP A 177 -23.73 -26.48 1.61
N VAL A 178 -23.61 -25.29 2.22
CA VAL A 178 -24.05 -25.06 3.61
C VAL A 178 -25.58 -25.16 3.74
N CYS A 179 -26.35 -24.46 2.92
CA CYS A 179 -27.81 -24.42 3.00
C CYS A 179 -28.46 -25.77 2.72
N SER A 180 -27.87 -26.57 1.82
CA SER A 180 -28.31 -27.93 1.51
C SER A 180 -27.98 -28.97 2.60
N MET A 181 -27.44 -28.54 3.75
CA MET A 181 -26.97 -29.40 4.85
C MET A 181 -25.91 -30.44 4.45
N ARG A 182 -25.22 -30.23 3.33
CA ARG A 182 -24.13 -31.11 2.88
C ARG A 182 -22.87 -30.95 3.72
N LEU A 183 -22.70 -29.83 4.41
CA LEU A 183 -21.49 -29.51 5.18
C LEU A 183 -21.80 -29.32 6.67
N THR A 184 -21.04 -30.02 7.51
CA THR A 184 -21.00 -29.77 8.97
C THR A 184 -20.23 -28.46 9.24
N LYS A 185 -20.41 -27.85 10.43
CA LYS A 185 -19.64 -26.64 10.84
C LYS A 185 -18.12 -26.80 10.67
N LYS A 186 -17.58 -27.99 10.99
CA LYS A 186 -16.16 -28.31 10.80
C LYS A 186 -15.78 -28.34 9.31
N ALA A 187 -16.62 -28.95 8.48
CA ALA A 187 -16.43 -29.01 7.04
C ALA A 187 -16.51 -27.62 6.39
N VAL A 188 -17.42 -26.74 6.85
CA VAL A 188 -17.49 -25.33 6.41
C VAL A 188 -16.18 -24.61 6.70
N LYS A 189 -15.65 -24.71 7.93
CA LYS A 189 -14.37 -24.07 8.31
C LYS A 189 -13.21 -24.57 7.44
N GLN A 190 -13.12 -25.88 7.23
CA GLN A 190 -12.07 -26.47 6.41
C GLN A 190 -12.19 -26.02 4.96
N ARG A 191 -13.40 -26.04 4.40
CA ARG A 191 -13.66 -25.62 3.02
C ARG A 191 -13.37 -24.13 2.82
N SER A 192 -13.79 -23.29 3.77
CA SER A 192 -13.46 -21.86 3.85
C SER A 192 -11.95 -21.62 3.79
N GLN A 193 -11.18 -22.36 4.62
CA GLN A 193 -9.72 -22.27 4.65
C GLN A 193 -9.07 -22.70 3.32
N CYS A 194 -9.57 -23.76 2.69
CA CYS A 194 -9.09 -24.22 1.39
C CYS A 194 -9.37 -23.20 0.28
N LEU A 195 -10.58 -22.61 0.28
CA LEU A 195 -11.01 -21.66 -0.75
C LEU A 195 -10.46 -20.24 -0.56
N GLY A 196 -9.92 -19.94 0.62
CA GLY A 196 -9.37 -18.62 0.94
C GLY A 196 -10.41 -17.57 1.31
N ILE A 197 -11.61 -17.99 1.75
CA ILE A 197 -12.73 -17.10 2.08
C ILE A 197 -13.38 -17.50 3.40
N ASN A 198 -13.77 -16.51 4.20
CA ASN A 198 -14.54 -16.71 5.41
C ASN A 198 -16.03 -16.82 5.07
N TYR A 199 -16.69 -17.89 5.50
CA TYR A 199 -18.14 -18.03 5.30
C TYR A 199 -18.93 -17.05 6.18
N ARG A 200 -19.45 -15.98 5.56
CA ARG A 200 -20.27 -14.93 6.21
C ARG A 200 -21.50 -14.59 5.36
N PRO A 201 -22.52 -15.47 5.35
CA PRO A 201 -23.65 -15.32 4.44
C PRO A 201 -24.48 -14.05 4.70
N ASP A 202 -24.63 -13.64 5.96
CA ASP A 202 -25.54 -12.54 6.33
C ASP A 202 -24.89 -11.16 6.19
N SER A 203 -23.56 -11.08 6.23
CA SER A 203 -22.84 -9.81 6.36
C SER A 203 -21.63 -9.66 5.45
N GLY A 204 -21.18 -10.74 4.82
CA GLY A 204 -20.00 -10.74 3.97
C GLY A 204 -20.29 -10.20 2.58
N HIS A 205 -19.43 -9.31 2.08
CA HIS A 205 -19.66 -8.54 0.86
C HIS A 205 -19.91 -9.43 -0.35
N LEU A 206 -19.06 -10.44 -0.53
CA LEU A 206 -19.17 -11.35 -1.67
C LEU A 206 -20.43 -12.24 -1.62
N PHE A 207 -21.02 -12.44 -0.43
CA PHE A 207 -22.25 -13.19 -0.24
C PHE A 207 -23.50 -12.35 -0.54
N GLN A 208 -23.37 -11.02 -0.58
CA GLN A 208 -24.49 -10.13 -0.89
C GLN A 208 -24.62 -9.92 -2.41
N ALA A 209 -25.52 -10.69 -3.04
CA ALA A 209 -25.74 -10.65 -4.49
C ALA A 209 -26.00 -9.24 -5.03
N ARG A 210 -26.70 -8.39 -4.26
CA ARG A 210 -26.98 -6.98 -4.62
C ARG A 210 -25.72 -6.12 -4.68
N TYR A 211 -24.78 -6.29 -3.75
CA TYR A 211 -23.65 -5.37 -3.57
C TYR A 211 -22.35 -5.85 -4.22
N ARG A 212 -22.15 -7.17 -4.35
CA ARG A 212 -20.89 -7.75 -4.87
C ARG A 212 -20.54 -7.28 -6.29
N HIS A 213 -21.53 -6.90 -7.10
CA HIS A 213 -21.31 -6.34 -8.45
C HIS A 213 -20.98 -4.84 -8.46
N LEU A 214 -21.27 -4.11 -7.37
CA LEU A 214 -20.90 -2.70 -7.24
C LEU A 214 -19.42 -2.55 -6.88
N LEU A 215 -18.88 -3.53 -6.15
CA LEU A 215 -17.47 -3.60 -5.81
C LEU A 215 -16.94 -5.03 -6.00
N PRO A 216 -16.70 -5.48 -7.25
CA PRO A 216 -16.09 -6.77 -7.47
C PRO A 216 -14.61 -6.78 -7.07
N PRO A 217 -13.99 -7.95 -6.76
CA PRO A 217 -12.57 -8.05 -6.44
C PRO A 217 -11.62 -7.42 -7.48
N SER A 218 -11.98 -7.43 -8.76
CA SER A 218 -11.21 -6.79 -9.84
C SER A 218 -11.08 -5.27 -9.71
N TYR A 219 -11.95 -4.62 -8.94
CA TYR A 219 -11.90 -3.18 -8.66
C TYR A 219 -10.96 -2.88 -7.49
N CYS A 220 -10.47 -3.90 -6.80
CA CYS A 220 -9.57 -3.74 -5.69
C CYS A 220 -8.12 -3.52 -6.16
N PHE A 221 -7.46 -2.51 -5.60
CA PHE A 221 -6.06 -2.19 -5.82
C PHE A 221 -5.32 -2.14 -4.47
N ASN A 222 -4.09 -2.62 -4.49
CA ASN A 222 -3.19 -2.50 -3.34
C ASN A 222 -2.81 -1.03 -3.14
N ASP A 223 -2.89 -0.57 -1.90
CA ASP A 223 -2.18 0.63 -1.51
C ASP A 223 -0.66 0.40 -1.61
N TYR A 224 -0.03 1.06 -2.59
CA TYR A 224 1.41 1.00 -2.79
C TYR A 224 2.20 1.49 -1.57
N LEU A 225 1.62 2.38 -0.75
CA LEU A 225 2.26 2.91 0.45
C LEU A 225 2.49 1.81 1.48
N HIS A 226 1.46 1.02 1.75
CA HIS A 226 1.52 -0.12 2.66
C HIS A 226 2.26 -1.31 2.04
N ALA A 227 2.04 -1.58 0.75
CA ALA A 227 2.72 -2.68 0.06
C ALA A 227 4.25 -2.52 0.02
N TYR A 228 4.77 -1.30 -0.18
CA TYR A 228 6.22 -1.08 -0.20
C TYR A 228 6.76 -0.54 1.10
N PHE A 229 6.16 0.49 1.69
CA PHE A 229 6.86 1.31 2.68
C PHE A 229 6.37 1.02 4.09
N GLN A 230 5.08 1.18 4.36
CA GLN A 230 4.53 1.02 5.70
C GLN A 230 4.43 -0.46 6.13
N GLY A 231 5.55 -1.04 6.59
CA GLY A 231 5.64 -2.47 6.90
C GLY A 231 5.78 -3.37 5.67
N GLY A 232 5.89 -2.77 4.48
CA GLY A 232 5.97 -3.44 3.20
C GLY A 232 7.40 -3.84 2.77
N CYS A 233 7.56 -4.15 1.47
CA CYS A 233 8.78 -4.74 0.93
C CYS A 233 10.05 -3.93 1.24
N ALA A 234 9.98 -2.62 1.03
CA ALA A 234 11.10 -1.72 1.24
C ALA A 234 11.43 -1.55 2.72
N ALA A 235 10.44 -1.65 3.61
CA ALA A 235 10.66 -1.55 5.06
C ALA A 235 11.43 -2.76 5.57
N VAL A 236 11.03 -3.96 5.14
CA VAL A 236 11.73 -5.19 5.48
C VAL A 236 13.15 -5.17 4.91
N GLU A 237 13.32 -4.91 3.62
CA GLU A 237 14.65 -4.95 2.99
C GLU A 237 15.62 -3.90 3.57
N THR A 238 15.15 -2.70 3.89
CA THR A 238 15.96 -1.67 4.56
C THR A 238 16.57 -2.22 5.85
N THR A 239 15.75 -2.86 6.68
CA THR A 239 16.22 -3.42 7.94
C THR A 239 17.20 -4.55 7.71
N ARG A 240 16.92 -5.45 6.75
CA ARG A 240 17.83 -6.53 6.39
C ARG A 240 19.17 -6.02 5.84
N LEU A 241 19.16 -4.96 5.04
CA LEU A 241 20.40 -4.33 4.57
C LEU A 241 21.21 -3.77 5.74
N VAL A 242 20.57 -3.07 6.67
CA VAL A 242 21.24 -2.55 7.88
C VAL A 242 21.78 -3.69 8.73
N GLU A 243 21.01 -4.75 9.00
CA GLU A 243 21.50 -5.94 9.71
C GLU A 243 22.75 -6.56 9.05
N ARG A 244 22.80 -6.58 7.72
CA ARG A 244 23.94 -7.08 6.94
C ARG A 244 25.16 -6.16 7.04
N VAL A 245 24.95 -4.84 7.09
CA VAL A 245 26.01 -3.85 7.30
C VAL A 245 26.60 -4.04 8.70
N LEU A 246 25.77 -4.06 9.74
CA LEU A 246 26.20 -4.21 11.13
C LEU A 246 26.89 -5.56 11.39
N SER A 247 26.49 -6.64 10.71
CA SER A 247 27.04 -7.98 10.97
C SER A 247 28.26 -8.36 10.12
N ARG A 248 28.51 -7.68 9.00
CA ARG A 248 29.61 -8.02 8.06
C ARG A 248 30.66 -6.92 7.88
N THR A 249 30.46 -5.77 8.50
CA THR A 249 31.35 -4.61 8.35
C THR A 249 31.70 -4.06 9.73
N LEU A 250 32.63 -3.09 9.80
CA LEU A 250 32.95 -2.38 11.04
C LEU A 250 32.04 -1.15 11.28
N LEU A 251 31.06 -0.91 10.42
CA LEU A 251 30.15 0.22 10.54
C LEU A 251 29.06 -0.05 11.59
N ASN A 252 28.66 1.02 12.27
CA ASN A 252 27.49 1.08 13.12
C ASN A 252 26.46 2.10 12.61
N LEU A 253 25.30 2.19 13.26
CA LEU A 253 24.25 3.14 12.87
C LEU A 253 24.65 4.62 13.05
N GLU A 254 25.55 4.93 13.98
CA GLU A 254 26.04 6.29 14.19
C GLU A 254 26.94 6.75 13.03
N ASP A 255 27.71 5.83 12.44
CA ASP A 255 28.51 6.12 11.23
C ASP A 255 27.61 6.52 10.05
N VAL A 256 26.44 5.87 9.94
CA VAL A 256 25.43 6.18 8.91
C VAL A 256 24.72 7.50 9.23
N ALA A 257 24.34 7.70 10.49
CA ALA A 257 23.73 8.94 10.97
C ALA A 257 24.64 10.16 10.76
N GLU A 258 25.95 10.05 10.96
CA GLU A 258 26.88 11.18 10.80
C GLU A 258 26.96 11.65 9.34
N MET A 259 26.99 10.72 8.39
CA MET A 259 26.89 11.05 6.96
C MET A 259 25.53 11.71 6.62
N ALA A 260 24.46 11.32 7.30
CA ALA A 260 23.15 11.95 7.18
C ALA A 260 23.09 13.36 7.77
N ARG A 261 23.92 13.70 8.76
CA ARG A 261 24.01 15.05 9.34
C ARG A 261 24.70 16.08 8.43
N MET A 262 25.42 15.64 7.39
CA MET A 262 26.05 16.54 6.41
C MET A 262 25.06 17.56 5.82
N ASN A 263 25.58 18.62 5.17
CA ASN A 263 24.78 19.73 4.64
C ASN A 263 23.97 19.37 3.37
N TRP A 264 23.04 18.44 3.51
CA TRP A 264 22.07 18.06 2.48
C TRP A 264 21.12 19.21 2.20
N LYS A 265 20.91 19.50 0.91
CA LYS A 265 19.87 20.43 0.47
C LYS A 265 18.53 19.69 0.45
N ALA A 266 17.60 20.08 1.30
CA ALA A 266 16.23 19.56 1.31
C ALA A 266 15.25 20.59 0.72
N ALA A 267 14.11 20.12 0.22
CA ALA A 267 13.04 21.02 -0.19
C ALA A 267 12.43 21.71 1.04
N ARG A 268 11.99 22.97 0.89
CA ARG A 268 11.51 23.81 2.02
C ARG A 268 10.35 23.21 2.83
N HIS A 269 9.61 22.27 2.25
CA HIS A 269 8.44 21.64 2.86
C HIS A 269 8.76 20.31 3.59
N VAL A 270 10.01 19.85 3.57
CA VAL A 270 10.42 18.65 4.29
C VAL A 270 10.63 18.99 5.76
N THR A 271 9.78 18.44 6.63
CA THR A 271 9.81 18.70 8.08
C THR A 271 11.07 18.15 8.77
N SER A 272 11.69 17.10 8.20
CA SER A 272 12.94 16.49 8.68
C SER A 272 14.19 17.01 7.93
N ALA A 273 14.13 18.23 7.38
CA ALA A 273 15.21 18.85 6.60
C ALA A 273 16.45 19.26 7.41
N GLY A 274 16.42 19.21 8.73
CA GLY A 274 17.58 19.52 9.59
C GLY A 274 18.57 18.35 9.65
N PRO A 275 19.86 18.60 9.96
CA PRO A 275 20.86 17.55 10.22
C PRO A 275 20.38 16.48 11.19
N GLN A 276 19.83 16.89 12.33
CA GLN A 276 19.34 15.96 13.35
C GLN A 276 18.12 15.18 12.87
N GLY A 277 17.16 15.82 12.22
CA GLY A 277 15.97 15.14 11.70
C GLY A 277 16.29 14.06 10.67
N ARG A 278 17.39 14.21 9.90
CA ARG A 278 17.91 13.15 9.03
C ARG A 278 18.64 12.04 9.78
N ALA A 279 19.40 12.39 10.82
CA ALA A 279 20.07 11.42 11.68
C ALA A 279 19.05 10.52 12.41
N ASP A 280 17.90 11.08 12.81
CA ASP A 280 16.82 10.37 13.50
C ASP A 280 16.17 9.25 12.64
N PHE A 281 16.37 9.25 11.33
CA PHE A 281 16.00 8.12 10.46
C PHE A 281 16.81 6.86 10.77
N PHE A 282 18.03 7.03 11.30
CA PHE A 282 18.95 5.93 11.56
C PHE A 282 19.02 5.56 13.04
N HIS A 283 18.07 6.04 13.85
CA HIS A 283 17.99 5.68 15.25
C HIS A 283 17.65 4.19 15.39
N GLU A 284 18.35 3.47 16.29
CA GLU A 284 18.22 2.01 16.46
C GLU A 284 16.76 1.53 16.58
N ARG A 285 15.95 2.22 17.40
CA ARG A 285 14.50 1.94 17.57
C ARG A 285 13.67 1.89 16.28
N ARG A 286 14.15 2.45 15.16
CA ARG A 286 13.51 2.43 13.83
C ARG A 286 13.77 1.11 13.09
N PHE A 287 14.73 0.28 13.52
CA PHE A 287 15.08 -1.00 12.90
C PHE A 287 14.70 -2.15 13.83
N ARG A 288 13.49 -2.71 13.63
CA ARG A 288 13.02 -3.91 14.34
C ARG A 288 12.99 -5.09 13.36
N SER A 289 11.84 -5.74 13.19
CA SER A 289 11.58 -6.76 12.16
C SER A 289 11.54 -6.16 10.74
N CYS A 290 11.14 -4.89 10.67
CA CYS A 290 11.15 -4.06 9.49
C CYS A 290 11.58 -2.65 9.90
N TYR A 291 11.59 -1.70 8.95
CA TYR A 291 11.72 -0.29 9.25
C TYR A 291 10.42 0.27 9.83
N VAL A 292 10.56 1.07 10.87
CA VAL A 292 9.54 1.52 11.81
C VAL A 292 9.63 3.06 11.77
N GLY A 293 8.91 3.71 10.85
CA GLY A 293 8.87 5.20 10.66
C GLY A 293 7.98 5.75 9.56
N SER A 294 6.63 6.11 9.84
CA SER A 294 5.51 6.92 9.14
C SER A 294 4.09 6.37 7.97
N GLY A 295 3.31 6.70 6.84
CA GLY A 295 3.46 6.72 5.28
C GLY A 295 4.40 7.63 4.23
N GLY A 296 4.91 8.95 4.17
CA GLY A 296 5.89 10.10 4.81
C GLY A 296 7.51 10.34 5.00
N GLU A 297 8.39 9.66 5.82
CA GLU A 297 9.90 9.62 6.12
C GLU A 297 10.87 8.54 5.45
N GLN A 298 10.59 7.23 5.43
CA GLN A 298 11.32 6.04 4.95
C GLN A 298 11.81 6.22 3.54
N ILE A 299 10.88 6.45 2.64
CA ILE A 299 11.23 6.57 1.24
C ILE A 299 12.08 7.87 1.01
N GLN A 300 12.08 8.86 1.92
CA GLN A 300 13.09 9.94 1.93
C GLN A 300 14.45 9.44 2.47
N MET A 301 14.41 8.58 3.50
CA MET A 301 15.59 7.92 4.08
C MET A 301 16.29 6.97 3.09
N MET A 302 15.55 6.21 2.28
CA MET A 302 16.09 5.18 1.38
C MET A 302 17.19 5.69 0.43
N PRO A 303 17.00 6.78 -0.34
CA PRO A 303 18.07 7.33 -1.18
C PRO A 303 19.26 7.85 -0.35
N LEU A 304 19.01 8.36 0.86
CA LEU A 304 20.07 8.81 1.77
C LEU A 304 20.90 7.63 2.28
N LEU A 305 20.24 6.54 2.69
CA LEU A 305 20.89 5.30 3.12
C LEU A 305 21.73 4.71 1.99
N LEU A 306 21.15 4.56 0.80
CA LEU A 306 21.87 4.03 -0.36
C LEU A 306 23.12 4.86 -0.67
N PHE A 307 22.99 6.19 -0.71
CA PHE A 307 24.13 7.07 -0.95
C PHE A 307 25.22 6.88 0.10
N THR A 308 24.85 6.91 1.39
CA THR A 308 25.79 6.75 2.51
C THR A 308 26.53 5.42 2.41
N LEU A 309 25.81 4.31 2.27
CA LEU A 309 26.44 2.99 2.20
C LEU A 309 27.32 2.83 0.96
N CYS A 310 26.88 3.34 -0.20
CA CYS A 310 27.71 3.32 -1.41
C CYS A 310 29.03 4.11 -1.22
N ARG A 311 29.02 5.20 -0.44
CA ARG A 311 30.25 5.96 -0.15
C ARG A 311 31.18 5.24 0.81
N LEU A 312 30.63 4.56 1.81
CA LEU A 312 31.41 3.89 2.84
C LEU A 312 31.92 2.51 2.40
N LEU A 313 31.12 1.76 1.64
CA LEU A 313 31.35 0.33 1.37
C LEU A 313 31.89 0.03 -0.03
N LEU A 314 31.48 0.75 -1.08
CA LEU A 314 31.95 0.44 -2.45
C LEU A 314 33.47 0.55 -2.62
N PRO A 315 34.18 1.54 -2.03
CA PRO A 315 35.65 1.59 -2.10
C PRO A 315 36.34 0.39 -1.47
N ARG A 316 35.63 -0.34 -0.59
CA ARG A 316 36.11 -1.53 0.10
C ARG A 316 35.69 -2.84 -0.59
N GLY A 317 34.83 -2.76 -1.60
CA GLY A 317 34.27 -3.95 -2.27
C GLY A 317 33.30 -4.75 -1.40
N GLU A 318 32.77 -4.17 -0.32
CA GLU A 318 31.88 -4.86 0.62
C GLU A 318 30.41 -4.75 0.19
N LEU A 319 29.63 -5.81 0.43
CA LEU A 319 28.16 -5.85 0.25
C LEU A 319 27.64 -5.40 -1.14
N GLN A 320 28.41 -5.62 -2.21
CA GLN A 320 28.05 -5.13 -3.55
C GLN A 320 26.70 -5.66 -4.04
N GLN A 321 26.40 -6.94 -3.78
CA GLN A 321 25.14 -7.55 -4.23
C GLN A 321 23.93 -7.00 -3.46
N GLU A 322 24.08 -6.78 -2.16
CA GLU A 322 23.08 -6.14 -1.30
C GLU A 322 22.81 -4.69 -1.77
N LEU A 323 23.86 -3.91 -2.07
CA LEU A 323 23.72 -2.54 -2.57
C LEU A 323 23.08 -2.48 -3.97
N GLU A 324 23.37 -3.45 -4.84
CA GLU A 324 22.71 -3.61 -6.14
C GLU A 324 21.23 -3.94 -6.00
N CYS A 325 20.87 -4.79 -5.04
CA CYS A 325 19.47 -5.09 -4.75
C CYS A 325 18.74 -3.84 -4.27
N TYR A 326 19.32 -3.17 -3.27
CA TYR A 326 18.71 -1.99 -2.67
C TYR A 326 18.62 -0.80 -3.64
N SER A 327 19.57 -0.68 -4.60
CA SER A 327 19.51 0.37 -5.61
C SER A 327 18.33 0.18 -6.56
N LEU A 328 17.98 -1.06 -6.92
CA LEU A 328 16.77 -1.35 -7.70
C LEU A 328 15.50 -0.95 -6.92
N LEU A 329 15.47 -1.21 -5.61
CA LEU A 329 14.36 -0.81 -4.76
C LEU A 329 14.21 0.72 -4.65
N VAL A 330 15.33 1.44 -4.55
CA VAL A 330 15.36 2.90 -4.61
C VAL A 330 14.91 3.40 -6.00
N GLN A 331 15.21 2.69 -7.09
CA GLN A 331 14.71 3.03 -8.43
C GLN A 331 13.19 2.84 -8.57
N ILE A 332 12.62 1.75 -8.02
CA ILE A 332 11.15 1.53 -7.96
C ILE A 332 10.48 2.70 -7.23
N THR A 333 11.04 3.05 -6.07
CA THR A 333 10.63 4.19 -5.25
C THR A 333 10.71 5.52 -6.03
N HIS A 334 11.76 5.69 -6.83
CA HIS A 334 11.97 6.84 -7.69
C HIS A 334 10.94 6.93 -8.82
N CYS A 335 10.51 5.80 -9.36
CA CYS A 335 9.44 5.66 -10.36
C CYS A 335 8.06 6.04 -9.76
N TYR A 336 7.73 5.59 -8.54
CA TYR A 336 6.44 5.89 -7.91
C TYR A 336 6.15 7.39 -7.69
N ARG A 337 7.12 8.26 -7.35
CA ARG A 337 6.84 9.71 -7.37
C ARG A 337 6.59 10.23 -8.76
N TRP A 338 7.40 9.77 -9.69
CA TRP A 338 7.36 10.35 -11.01
C TRP A 338 5.95 10.12 -11.56
N LEU A 339 5.43 8.91 -11.41
CA LEU A 339 4.00 8.58 -11.59
C LEU A 339 3.05 9.43 -10.73
N HIS A 340 3.32 9.65 -9.43
CA HIS A 340 2.48 10.48 -8.56
C HIS A 340 2.31 11.93 -9.06
N HIS A 341 3.34 12.48 -9.70
CA HIS A 341 3.36 13.86 -10.20
C HIS A 341 3.07 13.99 -11.70
N THR A 342 2.91 12.87 -12.42
CA THR A 342 2.70 12.89 -13.87
C THR A 342 1.21 12.87 -14.20
N GLU A 343 0.82 13.70 -15.17
CA GLU A 343 -0.55 13.75 -15.68
C GLU A 343 -0.91 12.50 -16.48
N LYS A 344 0.01 12.04 -17.33
CA LYS A 344 -0.16 10.90 -18.23
C LYS A 344 0.92 9.85 -18.00
N ILE A 345 0.51 8.65 -17.58
CA ILE A 345 1.40 7.51 -17.43
C ILE A 345 1.58 6.88 -18.82
N SER A 346 2.80 6.90 -19.34
CA SER A 346 3.12 6.23 -20.60
C SER A 346 3.22 4.71 -20.40
N ASN A 347 2.93 3.94 -21.46
CA ASN A 347 3.17 2.50 -21.45
C ASN A 347 4.65 2.17 -21.19
N THR A 348 5.58 2.98 -21.71
CA THR A 348 7.02 2.83 -21.48
C THR A 348 7.38 2.88 -20.00
N SER A 349 6.92 3.92 -19.29
CA SER A 349 7.19 4.09 -17.86
C SER A 349 6.59 2.96 -17.01
N ARG A 350 5.42 2.45 -17.41
CA ARG A 350 4.80 1.27 -16.78
C ARG A 350 5.66 0.03 -16.99
N LEU A 351 6.08 -0.24 -18.23
CA LEU A 351 6.93 -1.38 -18.56
C LEU A 351 8.28 -1.32 -17.83
N GLN A 352 8.86 -0.12 -17.71
CA GLN A 352 10.09 0.08 -16.97
C GLN A 352 9.94 -0.20 -15.48
N LEU A 353 8.88 0.31 -14.83
CA LEU A 353 8.60 -0.01 -13.43
C LEU A 353 8.50 -1.52 -13.23
N LEU A 354 7.71 -2.21 -14.07
CA LEU A 354 7.56 -3.68 -14.02
C LEU A 354 8.90 -4.42 -14.20
N ALA A 355 9.74 -3.97 -15.15
CA ALA A 355 11.06 -4.54 -15.36
C ALA A 355 11.96 -4.35 -14.13
N THR A 356 11.95 -3.17 -13.52
CA THR A 356 12.70 -2.88 -12.30
C THR A 356 12.20 -3.71 -11.11
N GLU A 357 10.88 -3.85 -10.93
CA GLU A 357 10.27 -4.71 -9.89
C GLU A 357 10.68 -6.17 -10.05
N SER A 358 10.60 -6.71 -11.27
CA SER A 358 11.03 -8.08 -11.55
C SER A 358 12.54 -8.28 -11.37
N ALA A 359 13.37 -7.29 -11.73
CA ALA A 359 14.81 -7.36 -11.52
C ALA A 359 15.15 -7.33 -10.02
N HIS A 360 14.46 -6.48 -9.27
CA HIS A 360 14.56 -6.38 -7.81
C HIS A 360 14.19 -7.68 -7.11
N GLN A 361 13.01 -8.24 -7.37
CA GLN A 361 12.54 -9.50 -6.77
C GLN A 361 13.54 -10.66 -6.97
N ARG A 362 14.05 -10.83 -8.20
CA ARG A 362 15.07 -11.83 -8.50
C ARG A 362 16.36 -11.61 -7.72
N LYS A 363 16.81 -10.35 -7.61
CA LYS A 363 18.03 -10.00 -6.87
C LYS A 363 17.80 -10.20 -5.36
N ALA A 364 16.65 -9.84 -4.84
CA ALA A 364 16.27 -10.03 -3.44
C ALA A 364 16.27 -11.52 -3.07
N LEU A 365 15.71 -12.38 -3.94
CA LEU A 365 15.78 -13.83 -3.78
C LEU A 365 17.21 -14.36 -3.77
N LEU A 366 18.08 -13.84 -4.65
CA LEU A 366 19.50 -14.23 -4.69
C LEU A 366 20.25 -13.80 -3.44
N VAL A 367 20.05 -12.56 -2.99
CA VAL A 367 20.80 -11.94 -1.88
C VAL A 367 20.31 -12.42 -0.50
N TYR A 368 19.00 -12.51 -0.32
CA TYR A 368 18.38 -12.80 0.97
C TYR A 368 17.89 -14.25 1.09
N GLY A 369 17.65 -14.95 -0.03
CA GLY A 369 17.27 -16.35 -0.08
C GLY A 369 15.76 -16.59 0.10
N LYS A 370 15.29 -17.77 -0.31
CA LYS A 370 13.87 -18.18 -0.17
C LYS A 370 13.44 -18.36 1.29
N ALA A 371 14.29 -19.01 2.10
CA ALA A 371 14.00 -19.28 3.52
C ALA A 371 13.85 -18.02 4.37
N ARG A 372 14.37 -16.86 3.94
CA ARG A 372 14.16 -15.56 4.61
C ARG A 372 13.11 -14.69 3.92
N HIS A 373 12.65 -15.10 2.73
CA HIS A 373 11.36 -14.68 2.19
C HIS A 373 10.18 -15.32 2.95
N ARG A 374 10.45 -16.36 3.75
CA ARG A 374 9.54 -16.83 4.79
C ARG A 374 9.41 -15.79 5.88
N ASP A 375 10.48 -15.18 6.38
CA ASP A 375 10.36 -14.04 7.31
C ASP A 375 9.59 -12.88 6.63
N PHE A 376 9.78 -12.68 5.32
CA PHE A 376 9.03 -11.66 4.59
C PHE A 376 7.48 -11.81 4.66
N THR A 377 6.94 -13.03 4.69
CA THR A 377 5.47 -13.29 4.75
C THR A 377 4.99 -13.85 6.09
N ALA A 378 5.80 -14.69 6.72
CA ALA A 378 5.59 -15.25 8.06
C ALA A 378 5.92 -14.25 9.16
N GLU A 379 6.84 -13.28 9.02
CA GLU A 379 7.02 -12.23 10.05
C GLU A 379 5.89 -11.19 9.96
N ILE A 380 5.29 -10.98 8.78
CA ILE A 380 4.01 -10.27 8.64
C ILE A 380 2.87 -11.08 9.28
N GLY A 381 2.76 -12.38 8.98
CA GLY A 381 1.75 -13.28 9.56
C GLY A 381 1.90 -13.53 11.07
N ASP A 382 3.11 -13.68 11.57
CA ASP A 382 3.47 -13.85 12.99
C ASP A 382 3.36 -12.52 13.72
N ARG A 383 3.57 -11.37 13.06
CA ARG A 383 3.17 -10.07 13.64
C ARG A 383 1.65 -9.96 13.78
N MET A 384 0.85 -10.55 12.89
CA MET A 384 -0.61 -10.62 13.03
C MET A 384 -1.05 -11.61 14.11
N ASP A 385 -0.44 -12.80 14.19
CA ASP A 385 -0.74 -13.81 15.23
C ASP A 385 -0.18 -13.39 16.60
N ALA A 386 0.95 -12.67 16.65
CA ALA A 386 1.45 -12.02 17.86
C ALA A 386 0.59 -10.80 18.23
N PHE A 387 0.02 -10.04 17.28
CA PHE A 387 -0.98 -8.99 17.58
C PHE A 387 -2.25 -9.58 18.22
N ALA A 388 -2.67 -10.75 17.76
CA ALA A 388 -3.77 -11.52 18.36
C ALA A 388 -3.39 -12.13 19.73
N LYS A 389 -2.09 -12.38 20.00
CA LYS A 389 -1.59 -12.90 21.28
C LYS A 389 -1.09 -11.82 22.27
N GLN A 390 -0.86 -10.58 21.82
CA GLN A 390 -0.29 -9.46 22.59
C GLN A 390 -1.31 -8.34 22.86
N GLY A 391 -2.53 -8.73 23.23
CA GLY A 391 -3.34 -7.92 24.14
C GLY A 391 -2.64 -7.65 25.49
N LEU A 392 -1.57 -8.41 25.79
CA LEU A 392 -0.55 -8.04 26.75
C LEU A 392 0.68 -7.47 26.01
N ALA A 393 0.98 -6.23 26.34
CA ALA A 393 2.25 -5.55 26.10
C ALA A 393 2.61 -5.10 24.65
N SER A 394 2.38 -3.81 24.45
CA SER A 394 3.43 -2.83 24.16
C SER A 394 4.34 -2.84 22.89
N GLU A 395 4.01 -1.86 22.02
CA GLU A 395 4.91 -0.75 21.67
C GLU A 395 5.46 -0.43 20.22
N SER A 396 4.54 -0.49 19.23
CA SER A 396 4.47 -0.08 17.80
C SER A 396 5.69 0.40 16.96
N PRO A 397 5.93 1.73 16.77
CA PRO A 397 5.41 2.53 15.66
C PRO A 397 5.60 1.89 14.30
N ALA A 398 4.58 1.73 13.50
CA ALA A 398 4.55 2.73 12.40
C ALA A 398 5.85 3.12 11.59
N LYS A 399 5.92 2.91 10.22
CA LYS A 399 5.18 3.76 9.21
C LYS A 399 6.07 4.29 7.89
N THR A 400 6.36 5.45 7.06
CA THR A 400 6.05 6.85 6.28
C THR A 400 7.30 7.19 5.38
N MET A 401 7.44 7.36 3.98
CA MET A 401 7.71 8.37 2.77
C MET A 401 8.92 9.37 2.34
N LEU A 402 8.95 9.65 0.98
CA LEU A 402 9.15 10.72 -0.08
C LEU A 402 10.48 10.93 -0.84
N THR A 403 11.01 9.87 -1.49
CA THR A 403 10.84 9.37 -2.95
C THR A 403 12.14 9.61 -3.80
N ALA A 404 12.48 10.40 -4.86
CA ALA A 404 12.09 10.67 -6.29
C ALA A 404 13.17 10.16 -7.31
N SER A 405 12.78 9.96 -8.58
CA SER A 405 13.41 10.58 -9.79
C SER A 405 14.34 9.74 -10.70
N ARG A 406 13.71 9.43 -11.84
CA ARG A 406 14.20 9.24 -13.22
C ARG A 406 14.76 7.91 -13.71
N ASP A 407 14.61 7.85 -15.03
CA ASP A 407 14.93 6.72 -15.90
C ASP A 407 16.43 6.45 -15.98
N PHE A 408 16.75 5.22 -15.62
CA PHE A 408 18.09 4.65 -15.53
C PHE A 408 18.45 3.87 -16.81
N PRO A 409 19.69 3.98 -17.32
CA PRO A 409 20.13 3.12 -18.40
C PRO A 409 20.30 1.69 -17.85
N ALA A 410 19.53 0.75 -18.38
CA ALA A 410 19.60 -0.66 -18.02
C ALA A 410 21.01 -1.22 -18.30
N GLY A 411 21.77 -1.52 -17.24
CA GLY A 411 23.16 -2.01 -17.32
C GLY A 411 24.26 -1.09 -16.75
N SER A 412 23.92 0.05 -16.11
CA SER A 412 24.93 0.92 -15.48
C SER A 412 25.52 0.32 -14.19
N SER A 413 26.82 0.47 -13.95
CA SER A 413 27.49 0.04 -12.70
C SER A 413 26.86 0.64 -11.44
N VAL A 414 27.00 0.01 -10.26
CA VAL A 414 26.47 0.53 -8.97
C VAL A 414 26.88 1.98 -8.72
N LYS A 415 28.11 2.33 -9.12
CA LYS A 415 28.64 3.69 -9.04
C LYS A 415 27.88 4.67 -9.95
N ALA A 416 27.55 4.26 -11.17
CA ALA A 416 26.72 5.04 -12.08
C ALA A 416 25.26 5.15 -11.58
N ALA A 417 24.75 4.12 -10.90
CA ALA A 417 23.46 4.16 -10.21
C ALA A 417 23.42 5.16 -9.04
N ALA A 418 24.42 5.16 -8.16
CA ALA A 418 24.54 6.18 -7.12
C ALA A 418 24.74 7.60 -7.69
N GLN A 419 25.44 7.74 -8.82
CA GLN A 419 25.67 9.04 -9.46
C GLN A 419 24.43 9.60 -10.14
N ALA A 420 23.69 8.79 -10.90
CA ALA A 420 22.48 9.25 -11.57
C ALA A 420 21.38 9.60 -10.55
N VAL A 421 21.17 8.81 -9.49
CA VAL A 421 20.30 9.19 -8.35
C VAL A 421 20.67 10.59 -7.80
N ALA A 422 21.96 10.89 -7.62
CA ALA A 422 22.40 12.20 -7.14
C ALA A 422 22.15 13.34 -8.16
N PHE A 423 22.37 13.09 -9.45
CA PHE A 423 22.05 14.03 -10.54
C PHE A 423 20.54 14.26 -10.67
N ASP A 424 19.76 13.24 -10.40
CA ASP A 424 18.32 13.22 -10.58
C ASP A 424 17.57 13.87 -9.43
N MET A 425 18.13 13.84 -8.22
CA MET A 425 17.75 14.72 -7.11
C MET A 425 18.01 16.20 -7.43
N LEU A 426 19.15 16.53 -8.07
CA LEU A 426 19.53 17.91 -8.37
C LEU A 426 18.69 18.56 -9.47
N ALA A 427 18.29 17.81 -10.49
CA ALA A 427 17.53 18.36 -11.60
C ALA A 427 15.99 18.16 -11.49
N CYS A 428 15.45 17.33 -10.58
CA CYS A 428 14.05 17.51 -10.14
C CYS A 428 13.87 18.84 -9.38
N TYR A 429 14.89 19.24 -8.62
CA TYR A 429 14.92 20.52 -7.90
C TYR A 429 14.95 21.72 -8.85
N SER A 430 15.67 21.64 -9.98
CA SER A 430 15.75 22.72 -10.97
C SER A 430 14.45 22.89 -11.79
N THR A 431 13.74 21.80 -12.12
CA THR A 431 12.43 21.88 -12.81
C THR A 431 11.35 22.51 -11.91
N TRP A 432 11.40 22.22 -10.60
CA TRP A 432 10.44 22.74 -9.62
C TRP A 432 10.64 24.23 -9.29
N GLN A 433 11.88 24.74 -9.23
CA GLN A 433 12.11 26.19 -9.05
C GLN A 433 11.60 27.04 -10.22
N ARG A 434 11.57 26.47 -11.44
CA ARG A 434 11.13 27.18 -12.65
C ARG A 434 9.62 27.33 -12.79
N SER A 435 8.80 26.57 -12.05
CA SER A 435 7.33 26.63 -12.16
C SER A 435 6.68 27.71 -11.28
N GLY A 436 7.43 28.74 -10.86
CA GLY A 436 7.01 29.86 -9.99
C GLY A 436 5.75 30.64 -10.41
N ARG A 437 4.56 30.04 -10.30
CA ARG A 437 3.26 30.70 -10.37
C ARG A 437 2.25 29.99 -9.48
N LEU A 438 1.91 30.64 -8.37
CA LEU A 438 0.53 30.75 -7.86
C LEU A 438 0.53 31.74 -6.69
N GLN A 439 0.04 32.96 -6.94
CA GLN A 439 -0.58 33.77 -5.91
C GLN A 439 -2.03 33.25 -5.82
N ILE A 440 -2.43 32.70 -4.68
CA ILE A 440 -3.84 32.34 -4.45
C ILE A 440 -4.41 33.27 -3.40
N HIS A 441 -5.42 34.04 -3.81
CA HIS A 441 -6.44 34.56 -2.92
C HIS A 441 -7.35 33.43 -2.45
N THR A 442 -7.30 33.15 -1.16
CA THR A 442 -8.17 32.27 -0.40
C THR A 442 -9.64 32.69 -0.47
N ALA A 443 -10.49 31.78 -0.94
CA ALA A 443 -11.92 31.70 -0.55
C ALA A 443 -12.37 30.22 -0.51
N THR A 444 -12.27 29.66 0.69
CA THR A 444 -13.41 28.95 1.31
C THR A 444 -13.91 27.64 0.62
N VAL A 445 -13.40 26.52 1.14
CA VAL A 445 -14.16 25.37 1.70
C VAL A 445 -15.62 25.25 1.25
N LEU A 446 -15.77 24.51 0.14
CA LEU A 446 -16.97 23.81 -0.34
C LEU A 446 -17.63 22.80 0.65
N ARG A 447 -18.81 22.35 0.26
CA ARG A 447 -19.98 23.22 0.55
C ARG A 447 -20.81 22.38 1.60
N GLU A 448 -20.91 22.70 2.94
CA GLU A 448 -21.71 23.66 3.81
C GLU A 448 -21.32 25.16 3.82
N PHE A 449 -20.56 25.52 2.79
CA PHE A 449 -21.02 26.43 1.74
C PHE A 449 -22.24 25.76 0.94
N LEU A 450 -22.57 24.43 0.98
CA LEU A 450 -23.51 23.63 0.12
C LEU A 450 -24.94 23.36 0.61
N GLN A 451 -25.42 24.12 1.58
CA GLN A 451 -26.86 24.27 1.85
C GLN A 451 -27.16 25.75 2.09
N PRO A 452 -28.40 26.26 1.94
CA PRO A 452 -28.63 27.72 2.02
C PRO A 452 -29.02 28.32 3.40
N ARG A 453 -29.00 27.56 4.51
CA ARG A 453 -29.73 27.92 5.75
C ARG A 453 -29.12 29.01 6.67
N TRP A 454 -28.01 29.62 6.31
CA TRP A 454 -27.30 30.64 7.12
C TRP A 454 -27.42 32.09 6.57
N TRP A 455 -28.51 32.42 5.84
CA TRP A 455 -28.69 33.75 5.24
C TRP A 455 -29.86 34.57 5.80
N MET A 456 -30.41 34.21 6.97
CA MET A 456 -31.27 35.11 7.76
C MET A 456 -31.12 34.84 9.27
N GLU A 457 -29.92 35.08 9.80
CA GLU A 457 -29.64 35.72 11.11
C GLU A 457 -28.13 35.84 11.34
#